data_AF-A0A7K0A6R9-F1
#
_entry.id   AF-A0A7K0A6R9-F1
#
_cell.length_a   1.000
_cell.length_b   1.000
_cell.length_c   1.000
_cell.angle_alpha   90.00
_cell.angle_beta   90.00
_cell.angle_gamma   90.00
#
_symmetry.space_group_name_H-M   'P 1'
#
loop_
_entity.id
_entity.type
_entity.pdbx_description
1 polymer ?
#
loop_
_entity_poly.entity_id
_entity_poly.type
_entity_poly.pdbx_seq_one_letter_code
_entity_poly.pdbx_strand_id
1 'polypeptide(L)'
;MVGQPRTAQRRPASPPADADELLRVRLRQISVEYPRWGWRKAHAIAVRDGLVVNRKRTRRLWIAEGLKRPARVVKKRRVGPGR
;
A
#
# COMPACT_ATOMS: atom_id res chain seq x y z
N MET A 1 -9.85 -44.78 12.59
CA MET A 1 -10.35 -43.38 12.48
C MET A 1 -9.17 -42.44 12.60
N VAL A 2 -8.67 -41.89 11.49
CA VAL A 2 -7.49 -41.02 11.50
C VAL A 2 -7.90 -39.61 11.93
N GLY A 3 -7.41 -39.19 13.10
CA GLY A 3 -7.58 -37.83 13.60
C GLY A 3 -6.80 -36.85 12.74
N GLN A 4 -7.49 -36.10 11.89
CA GLN A 4 -6.88 -34.98 11.18
C GLN A 4 -6.59 -33.85 12.18
N PRO A 5 -5.34 -33.36 12.27
CA PRO A 5 -5.03 -32.19 13.07
C PRO A 5 -5.68 -30.94 12.46
N ARG A 6 -6.35 -30.14 13.29
CA ARG A 6 -7.06 -28.89 12.90
C ARG A 6 -6.20 -27.86 12.17
N THR A 7 -4.87 -27.98 12.24
CA THR A 7 -3.89 -27.15 11.55
C THR A 7 -3.86 -27.33 10.02
N ALA A 8 -4.51 -28.35 9.49
CA ALA A 8 -4.61 -28.58 8.04
C ALA A 8 -5.65 -27.70 7.31
N GLN A 9 -6.51 -26.99 8.05
CA GLN A 9 -7.48 -26.05 7.46
C GLN A 9 -6.76 -24.76 7.05
N ARG A 10 -6.07 -24.80 5.90
CA ARG A 10 -5.49 -23.63 5.25
C ARG A 10 -6.59 -22.60 5.00
N ARG A 11 -6.27 -21.33 5.31
CA ARG A 11 -7.15 -20.18 5.08
C ARG A 11 -7.71 -20.22 3.65
N PRO A 12 -9.02 -20.00 3.47
CA PRO A 12 -9.64 -19.98 2.15
C PRO A 12 -8.97 -18.92 1.26
N ALA A 13 -9.06 -19.19 -0.04
CA ALA A 13 -8.33 -18.56 -1.12
C ALA A 13 -8.21 -17.04 -0.97
N SER A 14 -7.04 -16.53 -1.39
CA SER A 14 -6.85 -15.11 -1.60
C SER A 14 -8.05 -14.55 -2.36
N PRO A 15 -8.62 -13.40 -1.92
CA PRO A 15 -9.74 -12.76 -2.60
C PRO A 15 -9.50 -12.61 -4.11
N PRO A 16 -10.58 -12.56 -4.92
CA PRO A 16 -10.50 -12.59 -6.38
C PRO A 16 -9.53 -11.52 -6.89
N ALA A 17 -8.68 -11.92 -7.84
CA ALA A 17 -7.62 -11.08 -8.40
C ALA A 17 -8.19 -9.78 -9.00
N ASP A 18 -9.44 -9.80 -9.45
CA ASP A 18 -10.16 -8.65 -10.03
C ASP A 18 -10.30 -7.49 -9.02
N ALA A 19 -10.57 -7.80 -7.75
CA ALA A 19 -10.65 -6.78 -6.71
C ALA A 19 -9.28 -6.18 -6.37
N ASP A 20 -8.20 -6.96 -6.54
CA ASP A 20 -6.84 -6.44 -6.41
C ASP A 20 -6.48 -5.52 -7.57
N GLU A 21 -6.93 -5.81 -8.78
CA GLU A 21 -6.66 -5.00 -9.96
C GLU A 21 -7.31 -3.62 -9.86
N LEU A 22 -8.59 -3.56 -9.48
CA LEU A 22 -9.28 -2.29 -9.21
C LEU A 22 -8.56 -1.47 -8.14
N LEU A 23 -8.12 -2.13 -7.06
CA LEU A 23 -7.37 -1.48 -5.99
C LEU A 23 -6.00 -0.98 -6.47
N ARG A 24 -5.29 -1.74 -7.31
CA ARG A 24 -4.01 -1.31 -7.91
C ARG A 24 -4.17 -0.07 -8.77
N VAL A 25 -5.16 -0.05 -9.67
CA VAL A 25 -5.45 1.08 -10.54
C VAL A 25 -5.73 2.33 -9.69
N ARG A 26 -6.56 2.20 -8.65
CA ARG A 26 -6.85 3.33 -7.76
C ARG A 26 -5.61 3.80 -7.00
N LEU A 27 -4.81 2.90 -6.46
CA LEU A 27 -3.56 3.25 -5.75
C LEU A 27 -2.56 3.95 -6.68
N ARG A 28 -2.48 3.55 -7.95
CA ARG A 28 -1.66 4.20 -8.97
C ARG A 28 -2.14 5.62 -9.26
N GLN A 29 -3.45 5.82 -9.44
CA GLN A 29 -4.04 7.15 -9.61
C GLN A 29 -3.71 8.07 -8.42
N ILE A 30 -3.91 7.59 -7.18
CA ILE A 30 -3.59 8.35 -5.97
C ILE A 30 -2.10 8.70 -5.91
N SER A 31 -1.22 7.80 -6.35
CA SER A 31 0.22 8.09 -6.35
C SER A 31 0.63 9.15 -7.38
N VAL A 32 -0.08 9.24 -8.50
CA VAL A 32 0.15 10.27 -9.52
C VAL A 32 -0.40 11.62 -9.05
N GLU A 33 -1.61 11.62 -8.47
CA GLU A 33 -2.27 12.84 -7.98
C GLU A 33 -1.57 13.39 -6.72
N TYR A 34 -1.09 12.51 -5.84
CA TYR A 34 -0.45 12.87 -4.57
C TYR A 34 0.92 12.20 -4.42
N PRO A 35 1.94 12.63 -5.18
CA PRO A 35 3.26 11.99 -5.17
C PRO A 35 3.94 12.03 -3.80
N ARG A 36 3.59 12.98 -2.92
CA ARG A 36 4.17 13.09 -1.57
C ARG A 36 3.55 12.13 -0.56
N TRP A 37 2.43 11.50 -0.92
CA TRP A 37 1.65 10.64 -0.05
C TRP A 37 2.20 9.22 -0.10
N GLY A 38 2.31 8.59 1.07
CA GLY A 38 2.68 7.18 1.16
C GLY A 38 1.45 6.29 1.25
N TRP A 39 1.68 4.98 1.26
CA TRP A 39 0.65 3.93 1.33
C TRP A 39 -0.40 4.11 2.44
N ARG A 40 -0.06 4.76 3.57
CA ARG A 40 -1.02 5.02 4.66
C ARG A 40 -2.12 6.00 4.25
N LYS A 41 -1.78 7.05 3.51
CA LYS A 41 -2.75 8.05 3.02
C LYS A 41 -3.54 7.49 1.86
N ALA A 42 -2.88 6.76 0.96
CA ALA A 42 -3.56 6.04 -0.11
C ALA A 42 -4.57 5.00 0.43
N HIS A 43 -4.23 4.28 1.51
CA HIS A 43 -5.18 3.40 2.21
C HIS A 43 -6.39 4.16 2.73
N ALA A 44 -6.21 5.33 3.35
CA ALA A 44 -7.34 6.10 3.88
C ALA A 44 -8.32 6.51 2.76
N ILE A 45 -7.82 6.86 1.57
CA ILE A 45 -8.67 7.14 0.41
C ILE A 45 -9.34 5.85 -0.08
N ALA A 46 -8.56 4.78 -0.25
CA ALA A 46 -9.10 3.50 -0.71
C ALA A 46 -10.18 2.92 0.25
N VAL A 47 -10.10 3.19 1.55
CA VAL A 47 -11.15 2.87 2.53
C VAL A 47 -12.39 3.75 2.32
N ARG A 48 -12.21 5.05 2.08
CA ARG A 48 -13.33 5.97 1.80
C ARG A 48 -14.06 5.59 0.49
N ASP A 49 -13.30 5.11 -0.49
CA ASP A 49 -13.81 4.62 -1.77
C ASP A 49 -14.38 3.18 -1.66
N GLY A 50 -14.33 2.54 -0.49
CA GLY A 50 -14.85 1.19 -0.26
C GLY A 50 -14.04 0.06 -0.90
N LEU A 51 -12.88 0.35 -1.48
CA LEU A 51 -12.06 -0.60 -2.23
C LEU A 51 -11.23 -1.52 -1.34
N VAL A 52 -10.96 -1.12 -0.10
CA VAL A 52 -10.16 -1.93 0.83
C VAL A 52 -10.56 -1.68 2.28
N VAL A 53 -10.69 -2.76 3.04
CA VAL A 53 -10.89 -2.69 4.51
C VAL A 53 -9.58 -3.03 5.23
N ASN A 54 -8.74 -3.89 4.64
CA ASN A 54 -7.54 -4.39 5.29
C ASN A 54 -6.27 -3.60 4.88
N ARG A 55 -5.72 -2.90 5.87
CA ARG A 55 -4.46 -2.16 5.76
C ARG A 55 -3.27 -2.98 5.24
N LYS A 56 -3.22 -4.28 5.53
CA LYS A 56 -2.15 -5.17 5.04
C LYS A 56 -2.22 -5.37 3.53
N ARG A 57 -3.42 -5.36 2.95
CA ARG A 57 -3.64 -5.56 1.52
C ARG A 57 -3.08 -4.38 0.72
N THR A 58 -3.42 -3.16 1.10
CA THR A 58 -2.83 -1.95 0.50
C THR A 58 -1.32 -1.93 0.62
N ARG A 59 -0.76 -2.28 1.78
CA ARG A 59 0.71 -2.31 1.94
C ARG A 59 1.37 -3.32 1.00
N ARG A 60 0.80 -4.52 0.85
CA ARG A 60 1.33 -5.55 -0.05
C ARG A 60 1.31 -5.09 -1.50
N LEU A 61 0.17 -4.59 -1.98
CA LEU A 61 0.03 -4.09 -3.35
C LEU A 61 0.94 -2.88 -3.60
N TRP A 62 1.04 -1.98 -2.64
CA TRP A 62 1.92 -0.81 -2.74
C TRP A 62 3.40 -1.18 -2.88
N ILE A 63 3.86 -2.22 -2.18
CA ILE A 63 5.22 -2.75 -2.32
C ILE A 63 5.37 -3.49 -3.65
N ALA A 64 4.38 -4.30 -4.04
CA ALA A 64 4.39 -5.06 -5.29
C ALA A 64 4.42 -4.15 -6.54
N GLU A 65 3.73 -3.02 -6.49
CA GLU A 65 3.76 -1.99 -7.55
C GLU A 65 5.05 -1.14 -7.52
N GLY A 66 5.95 -1.35 -6.56
CA GLY A 66 7.18 -0.58 -6.44
C GLY A 66 6.96 0.90 -6.06
N LEU A 67 5.74 1.26 -5.65
CA LEU A 67 5.39 2.63 -5.31
C LEU A 67 6.20 3.05 -4.06
N LYS A 68 7.12 3.99 -4.24
CA LYS A 68 7.92 4.53 -3.13
C LYS A 68 7.59 6.00 -2.95
N ARG A 69 7.36 6.39 -1.69
CA ARG A 69 7.25 7.82 -1.36
C ARG A 69 8.58 8.49 -1.75
N PRO A 70 8.55 9.55 -2.57
CA PRO A 70 9.75 10.27 -2.95
C PRO A 70 10.47 10.75 -1.68
N ALA A 71 11.80 10.62 -1.68
CA ALA A 71 12.61 11.07 -0.56
C ALA A 71 12.34 12.56 -0.31
N ARG A 72 12.22 12.94 0.96
CA ARG A 72 12.05 14.35 1.33
C ARG A 72 13.33 15.08 0.91
N VAL A 73 13.24 15.92 -0.12
CA VAL A 73 14.33 16.82 -0.48
C VAL A 73 14.46 17.85 0.65
N VAL A 74 15.51 17.73 1.45
CA VAL A 74 15.89 18.77 2.42
C VAL A 74 16.68 19.81 1.64
N LYS A 75 16.16 21.03 1.53
CA LYS A 75 16.95 22.14 0.99
C LYS A 75 18.19 22.29 1.87
N LYS A 76 19.39 22.20 1.28
CA LYS A 76 20.65 22.53 1.98
C LYS A 76 20.47 23.91 2.60
N ARG A 77 20.68 24.02 3.92
CA ARG A 77 20.79 25.33 4.60
C ARG A 77 21.89 26.10 3.88
N ARG A 78 21.62 27.36 3.50
CA ARG A 78 22.67 28.27 3.03
C ARG A 78 23.57 28.51 4.25
N VAL A 79 24.69 27.81 4.30
CA VAL A 79 25.78 28.17 5.20
C VAL A 79 26.39 29.41 4.55
N GLY A 80 26.19 30.59 5.14
CA GLY A 80 26.94 31.78 4.74
C GLY A 80 28.44 31.51 4.91
N PRO A 81 29.33 32.27 4.24
CA PRO A 81 30.76 32.09 4.40
C PRO A 81 31.09 32.15 5.90
N GLY A 82 31.63 31.05 6.42
CA GLY A 82 32.08 30.96 7.81
C GLY A 82 33.12 32.05 8.05
N ARG A 83 32.91 32.81 9.13
CA ARG A 83 33.85 33.83 9.60
C ARG A 83 35.11 33.19 10.18
#